data_AF-L8HFA0-F1
#
_entry.id   AF-L8HFA0-F1
#
_cell.length_a   1.000
_cell.length_b   1.000
_cell.length_c   1.000
_cell.angle_alpha   90.00
_cell.angle_beta   90.00
_cell.angle_gamma   90.00
#
_symmetry.space_group_name_H-M   'P 1'
#
loop_
_entity.id
_entity.type
_entity.pdbx_description
1 polymer ?
#
loop_
_entity_poly.entity_id
_entity_poly.type
_entity_poly.pdbx_seq_one_letter_code
_entity_poly.pdbx_strand_id
1 'polypeptide(L)'
;MYVRLALLVFLGLAVYASAQFQDVHSLKGPFTLPFWSMQGNAQVTENFVRLAEDRQNKRGSLWNVVPNMFANWEVTFSFRIHGVSTYGADGLAFWYTEKIDKAGSLFGNDEYFKGIGIVVDTYDNDGAGVHPYVMLLQNDGTKKFNPEHEHGVHKEHDEGELELGGCTLHVRNLETPSTLRITYFNHRLTVEASLEDGAFTRCIDVNKIDLQPGHYFGFTAATGQLADNHDVHRFVVRGLDPQGKPQDLPVCGEGSNVGRALSQVQHELAESKKQLQTLLDKLSSGAPIEGRQSETGAVADPQLQTNVADLRRTVERSNQALETRLHDIERKVVSASTYAKEAGEAAGSSLLSWITSIVLLVTCGAVLYFQYKAHLHRKQKFF
;
A
#
# COMPACT_ATOMS: atom_id res chain seq x y z
N MET A 1 2.68 39.06 -8.81
CA MET A 1 3.15 38.44 -7.55
C MET A 1 2.25 37.28 -7.11
N TYR A 2 0.93 37.48 -7.01
CA TYR A 2 -0.03 36.43 -6.62
C TYR A 2 -0.10 35.21 -7.54
N VAL A 3 0.05 35.36 -8.86
CA VAL A 3 0.04 34.24 -9.81
C VAL A 3 1.24 33.30 -9.61
N ARG A 4 2.44 33.84 -9.33
CA ARG A 4 3.63 33.03 -9.00
C ARG A 4 3.48 32.31 -7.66
N LEU A 5 2.89 32.96 -6.66
CA LEU A 5 2.63 32.35 -5.36
C LEU A 5 1.60 31.23 -5.45
N ALA A 6 0.51 31.43 -6.22
CA ALA A 6 -0.48 30.40 -6.48
C ALA A 6 0.13 29.21 -7.25
N LEU A 7 0.91 29.46 -8.31
CA LEU A 7 1.63 28.41 -9.05
C LEU A 7 2.58 27.61 -8.15
N LEU A 8 3.31 28.27 -7.25
CA LEU A 8 4.20 27.60 -6.30
C LEU A 8 3.44 26.78 -5.26
N VAL A 9 2.28 27.25 -4.79
CA VAL A 9 1.41 26.50 -3.88
C VAL A 9 0.78 25.29 -4.59
N PHE A 10 0.33 25.45 -5.84
CA PHE A 10 -0.21 24.36 -6.64
C PHE A 10 0.86 23.32 -7.02
N LEU A 11 2.06 23.76 -7.40
CA LEU A 11 3.22 22.88 -7.59
C LEU A 11 3.54 22.15 -6.28
N GLY A 12 3.56 22.86 -5.15
CA GLY A 12 3.77 22.25 -3.83
C GLY A 12 2.72 21.19 -3.47
N LEU A 13 1.43 21.44 -3.77
CA LEU A 13 0.35 20.49 -3.53
C LEU A 13 0.39 19.29 -4.48
N ALA A 14 0.72 19.48 -5.76
CA ALA A 14 0.86 18.41 -6.73
C ALA A 14 2.05 17.50 -6.40
N VAL A 15 3.16 18.11 -5.99
CA VAL A 15 4.34 17.43 -5.47
C VAL A 15 4.02 16.66 -4.20
N TYR A 16 3.30 17.28 -3.26
CA TYR A 16 2.88 16.63 -2.02
C TYR A 16 1.95 15.44 -2.28
N ALA A 17 0.95 15.60 -3.16
CA ALA A 17 0.05 14.54 -3.56
C ALA A 17 0.80 13.37 -4.22
N SER A 18 1.80 13.67 -5.05
CA SER A 18 2.60 12.64 -5.72
C SER A 18 3.54 11.92 -4.75
N ALA A 19 4.23 12.66 -3.86
CA ALA A 19 5.09 12.07 -2.83
C ALA A 19 4.29 11.17 -1.87
N GLN A 20 3.08 11.60 -1.49
CA GLN A 20 2.13 10.75 -0.75
C GLN A 20 1.72 9.51 -1.55
N PHE A 21 1.53 9.62 -2.88
CA PHE A 21 1.15 8.50 -3.76
C PHE A 21 2.21 7.40 -3.87
N GLN A 22 3.49 7.72 -3.75
CA GLN A 22 4.53 6.68 -3.73
C GLN A 22 4.63 5.99 -2.35
N ASP A 23 4.38 6.74 -1.28
CA ASP A 23 4.33 6.19 0.07
C ASP A 23 3.07 5.34 0.31
N VAL A 24 1.94 5.58 -0.37
CA VAL A 24 0.75 4.71 -0.19
C VAL A 24 0.99 3.27 -0.66
N HIS A 25 1.90 3.08 -1.62
CA HIS A 25 2.27 1.78 -2.16
C HIS A 25 3.52 1.20 -1.49
N SER A 26 4.17 1.89 -0.55
CA SER A 26 5.42 1.43 0.07
C SER A 26 5.19 0.94 1.50
N LEU A 27 6.01 0.00 1.95
CA LEU A 27 6.08 -0.52 3.32
C LEU A 27 7.49 -0.35 3.87
N LYS A 28 7.62 0.42 4.94
CA LYS A 28 8.88 0.63 5.66
C LYS A 28 8.59 0.55 7.16
N GLY A 29 9.50 -0.06 7.92
CA GLY A 29 9.43 -0.07 9.39
C GLY A 29 9.54 1.34 9.98
N PRO A 30 8.91 1.62 11.13
CA PRO A 30 7.99 0.75 11.87
C PRO A 30 6.67 0.54 11.11
N PHE A 31 6.22 -0.71 11.02
CA PHE A 31 5.09 -1.07 10.15
C PHE A 31 3.75 -0.59 10.74
N THR A 32 3.29 0.54 10.21
CA THR A 32 1.88 0.94 10.27
C THR A 32 1.27 0.61 8.91
N LEU A 33 0.13 -0.10 8.86
CA LEU A 33 -0.48 -0.59 7.61
C LEU A 33 -1.74 0.21 7.22
N PRO A 34 -1.69 1.54 7.01
CA PRO A 34 -2.89 2.33 6.73
C PRO A 34 -3.49 2.07 5.34
N PHE A 35 -2.65 1.71 4.36
CA PHE A 35 -3.03 1.47 2.96
C PHE A 35 -2.90 -0.01 2.58
N TRP A 36 -2.75 -0.89 3.55
CA TRP A 36 -2.50 -2.30 3.35
C TRP A 36 -3.46 -3.13 4.16
N SER A 37 -4.02 -4.17 3.55
CA SER A 37 -4.94 -5.10 4.18
C SER A 37 -4.29 -6.45 4.31
N MET A 38 -4.25 -6.97 5.54
CA MET A 38 -3.86 -8.36 5.79
C MET A 38 -5.08 -9.28 5.69
N GLN A 39 -4.85 -10.52 5.24
CA GLN A 39 -5.85 -11.58 5.26
C GLN A 39 -5.19 -12.91 5.68
N GLY A 40 -6.00 -13.87 6.12
CA GLY A 40 -5.53 -15.20 6.52
C GLY A 40 -4.67 -15.17 7.78
N ASN A 41 -3.56 -15.89 7.75
CA ASN A 41 -2.64 -16.06 8.88
C ASN A 41 -1.55 -14.98 8.99
N ALA A 42 -1.61 -13.92 8.18
CA ALA A 42 -0.61 -12.87 8.19
C ALA A 42 -0.61 -12.09 9.52
N GLN A 43 0.58 -11.78 10.03
CA GLN A 43 0.82 -11.09 11.30
C GLN A 43 1.79 -9.93 11.09
N VAL A 44 1.53 -8.80 11.73
CA VAL A 44 2.42 -7.63 11.68
C VAL A 44 3.24 -7.53 12.95
N THR A 45 4.54 -7.26 12.79
CA THR A 45 5.44 -6.88 13.88
C THR A 45 5.95 -5.46 13.64
N GLU A 46 6.76 -4.92 14.56
CA GLU A 46 7.38 -3.61 14.36
C GLU A 46 8.34 -3.59 13.14
N ASN A 47 8.98 -4.72 12.83
CA ASN A 47 10.11 -4.79 11.88
C ASN A 47 9.80 -5.53 10.58
N PHE A 48 8.72 -6.30 10.52
CA PHE A 48 8.33 -7.07 9.35
C PHE A 48 6.86 -7.49 9.42
N VAL A 49 6.30 -7.86 8.26
CA VAL A 49 5.03 -8.59 8.17
C VAL A 49 5.32 -10.05 7.89
N ARG A 50 4.88 -10.94 8.77
CA ARG A 50 4.93 -12.39 8.58
C ARG A 50 3.69 -12.83 7.81
N LEU A 51 3.86 -13.35 6.61
CA LEU A 51 2.76 -13.85 5.79
C LEU A 51 2.32 -15.26 6.25
N ALA A 52 3.28 -16.13 6.49
CA ALA A 52 3.06 -17.47 7.05
C ALA A 52 4.13 -17.77 8.10
N GLU A 53 3.74 -18.44 9.17
CA GLU A 53 4.66 -18.92 10.22
C GLU A 53 5.17 -20.33 9.90
N ASP A 54 6.31 -20.72 10.48
CA ASP A 54 6.88 -22.07 10.45
C ASP A 54 5.99 -23.07 11.22
N ARG A 55 4.79 -23.29 10.67
CA ARG A 55 3.79 -24.28 11.04
C ARG A 55 3.03 -24.71 9.80
N GLN A 56 2.52 -25.93 9.83
CA GLN A 56 1.77 -26.51 8.73
C GLN A 56 0.46 -25.77 8.44
N ASN A 57 0.03 -25.85 7.18
CA ASN A 57 -1.28 -25.41 6.69
C ASN A 57 -1.59 -23.93 7.01
N LYS A 58 -0.62 -23.03 6.80
CA LYS A 58 -0.81 -21.58 6.93
C LYS A 58 -0.94 -20.95 5.56
N ARG A 59 -1.81 -19.95 5.48
CA ARG A 59 -1.96 -19.11 4.28
C ARG A 59 -2.20 -17.68 4.74
N GLY A 60 -1.35 -16.76 4.32
CA GLY A 60 -1.54 -15.35 4.63
C GLY A 60 -1.22 -14.47 3.45
N SER A 61 -1.83 -13.29 3.45
CA SER A 61 -1.67 -12.32 2.38
C SER A 61 -1.62 -10.90 2.91
N LEU A 62 -0.92 -10.03 2.19
CA LEU A 62 -0.81 -8.61 2.44
C LEU A 62 -1.04 -7.88 1.13
N TRP A 63 -2.10 -7.08 1.04
CA TRP A 63 -2.52 -6.42 -0.19
C TRP A 63 -2.59 -4.92 -0.05
N ASN A 64 -2.06 -4.18 -1.02
CA ASN A 64 -2.25 -2.75 -1.07
C ASN A 64 -3.69 -2.44 -1.51
N VAL A 65 -4.39 -1.56 -0.80
CA VAL A 65 -5.79 -1.24 -1.12
C VAL A 65 -5.94 -0.12 -2.14
N VAL A 66 -4.82 0.46 -2.58
CA VAL A 66 -4.76 1.53 -3.58
C VAL A 66 -4.23 0.94 -4.89
N PRO A 67 -4.91 1.15 -6.03
CA PRO A 67 -4.41 0.67 -7.31
C PRO A 67 -3.20 1.49 -7.77
N ASN A 68 -2.20 0.83 -8.33
CA ASN A 68 -1.02 1.47 -8.89
C ASN A 68 -1.31 2.07 -10.27
N MET A 69 -1.15 3.38 -10.40
CA MET A 69 -1.42 4.09 -11.66
C MET A 69 -0.16 4.30 -12.52
N PHE A 70 1.01 3.86 -12.08
CA PHE A 70 2.24 3.99 -12.87
C PHE A 70 2.22 3.04 -14.07
N ALA A 71 2.41 3.59 -15.28
CA ALA A 71 2.56 2.80 -16.50
C ALA A 71 3.90 2.06 -16.57
N ASN A 72 4.96 2.67 -16.02
CA ASN A 72 6.27 2.07 -15.86
C ASN A 72 6.66 2.21 -14.39
N TRP A 73 7.15 1.13 -13.79
CA TRP A 73 7.44 1.10 -12.37
C TRP A 73 8.60 0.17 -12.04
N GLU A 74 9.28 0.50 -10.95
CA GLU A 74 10.23 -0.36 -10.27
C GLU A 74 9.69 -0.62 -8.87
N VAL A 75 9.69 -1.89 -8.46
CA VAL A 75 9.48 -2.25 -7.07
C VAL A 75 10.69 -2.97 -6.52
N THR A 76 11.00 -2.71 -5.25
CA THR A 76 12.04 -3.41 -4.51
C THR A 76 11.45 -3.90 -3.21
N PHE A 77 11.52 -5.21 -2.94
CA PHE A 77 11.17 -5.75 -1.64
C PHE A 77 12.27 -6.61 -1.04
N SER A 78 12.38 -6.53 0.28
CA SER A 78 13.28 -7.36 1.06
C SER A 78 12.46 -8.36 1.88
N PHE A 79 12.89 -9.62 1.88
CA PHE A 79 12.18 -10.73 2.49
C PHE A 79 13.13 -11.72 3.15
N ARG A 80 12.59 -12.58 4.02
CA ARG A 80 13.29 -13.74 4.57
C ARG A 80 12.39 -14.96 4.49
N ILE A 81 12.99 -16.07 4.08
CA ILE A 81 12.40 -17.40 4.23
C ILE A 81 13.31 -18.18 5.17
N HIS A 82 12.77 -18.60 6.32
CA HIS A 82 13.57 -19.29 7.33
C HIS A 82 12.73 -20.25 8.18
N GLY A 83 13.33 -21.36 8.55
CA GLY A 83 12.68 -22.39 9.34
C GLY A 83 13.68 -23.30 10.03
N VAL A 84 13.21 -24.00 11.06
CA VAL A 84 14.07 -24.84 11.91
C VAL A 84 14.48 -26.15 11.21
N SER A 85 13.60 -26.65 10.34
CA SER A 85 13.79 -27.92 9.63
C SER A 85 14.83 -27.81 8.51
N THR A 86 15.48 -28.92 8.18
CA THR A 86 16.36 -29.04 7.00
C THR A 86 15.60 -28.75 5.71
N TYR A 87 14.34 -29.20 5.62
CA TYR A 87 13.45 -28.94 4.49
C TYR A 87 12.34 -27.97 4.91
N GLY A 88 11.99 -27.06 4.02
CA GLY A 88 10.93 -26.06 4.23
C GLY A 88 10.10 -25.91 2.96
N ALA A 89 8.95 -25.26 3.11
CA ALA A 89 7.93 -25.12 2.07
C ALA A 89 6.90 -24.04 2.48
N ASP A 90 6.01 -23.58 1.61
CA ASP A 90 6.02 -23.83 0.16
C ASP A 90 6.74 -22.67 -0.55
N GLY A 91 6.56 -21.45 -0.05
CA GLY A 91 7.23 -20.26 -0.60
C GLY A 91 6.42 -19.00 -0.37
N LEU A 92 6.88 -17.90 -0.99
CA LEU A 92 6.17 -16.62 -1.00
C LEU A 92 6.05 -16.08 -2.42
N ALA A 93 5.01 -15.29 -2.66
CA ALA A 93 4.77 -14.67 -3.95
C ALA A 93 4.51 -13.17 -3.81
N PHE A 94 5.05 -12.40 -4.74
CA PHE A 94 4.67 -11.02 -5.02
C PHE A 94 3.68 -10.99 -6.18
N TRP A 95 2.68 -10.12 -6.11
CA TRP A 95 1.59 -10.02 -7.07
C TRP A 95 1.40 -8.62 -7.62
N TYR A 96 1.05 -8.53 -8.90
CA TYR A 96 0.49 -7.34 -9.53
C TYR A 96 -0.75 -7.71 -10.34
N THR A 97 -1.93 -7.60 -9.72
CA THR A 97 -3.17 -8.19 -10.25
C THR A 97 -4.34 -7.21 -10.36
N GLU A 98 -5.27 -7.46 -11.28
CA GLU A 98 -6.40 -6.59 -11.61
C GLU A 98 -7.30 -6.27 -10.41
N LYS A 99 -7.37 -7.18 -9.45
CA LYS A 99 -8.14 -7.07 -8.21
C LYS A 99 -7.30 -7.56 -7.04
N ILE A 100 -7.68 -7.16 -5.83
CA ILE A 100 -7.20 -7.83 -4.62
C ILE A 100 -7.77 -9.25 -4.64
N ASP A 101 -6.88 -10.22 -4.85
CA ASP A 101 -7.28 -11.61 -5.00
C ASP A 101 -7.67 -12.24 -3.65
N LYS A 102 -8.43 -13.33 -3.76
CA LYS A 102 -8.86 -14.13 -2.60
C LYS A 102 -7.78 -15.12 -2.23
N ALA A 103 -7.82 -15.60 -0.99
CA ALA A 103 -6.95 -16.70 -0.58
C ALA A 103 -7.22 -17.96 -1.42
N GLY A 104 -6.16 -18.64 -1.85
CA GLY A 104 -6.24 -19.86 -2.64
C GLY A 104 -5.01 -20.77 -2.47
N SER A 105 -4.87 -21.75 -3.36
CA SER A 105 -3.81 -22.77 -3.32
C SER A 105 -2.48 -22.30 -3.90
N LEU A 106 -2.45 -21.25 -4.73
CA LEU A 106 -1.25 -20.79 -5.41
C LEU A 106 -0.42 -19.89 -4.49
N PHE A 107 0.41 -20.49 -3.62
CA PHE A 107 1.20 -19.78 -2.59
C PHE A 107 0.34 -18.85 -1.72
N GLY A 108 -0.91 -19.25 -1.47
CA GLY A 108 -1.89 -18.46 -0.73
C GLY A 108 -2.76 -17.54 -1.58
N ASN A 109 -2.55 -17.45 -2.89
CA ASN A 109 -3.36 -16.68 -3.83
C ASN A 109 -4.38 -17.53 -4.61
N ASP A 110 -5.38 -16.89 -5.21
CA ASP A 110 -6.32 -17.49 -6.16
C ASP A 110 -5.60 -18.02 -7.41
N GLU A 111 -6.03 -19.17 -7.93
CA GLU A 111 -5.40 -19.80 -9.11
C GLU A 111 -5.75 -19.04 -10.40
N TYR A 112 -6.95 -18.45 -10.46
CA TYR A 112 -7.47 -17.72 -11.62
C TYR A 112 -7.23 -16.21 -11.51
N PHE A 113 -6.00 -15.82 -11.16
CA PHE A 113 -5.60 -14.42 -11.08
C PHE A 113 -5.45 -13.82 -12.49
N LYS A 114 -5.58 -12.49 -12.60
CA LYS A 114 -5.31 -11.75 -13.84
C LYS A 114 -4.24 -10.70 -13.59
N GLY A 115 -3.09 -10.86 -14.22
CA GLY A 115 -1.89 -10.07 -13.99
C GLY A 115 -0.64 -10.95 -13.94
N ILE A 116 0.30 -10.60 -13.05
CA ILE A 116 1.53 -11.37 -12.85
C ILE A 116 1.75 -11.76 -11.39
N GLY A 117 2.50 -12.84 -11.21
CA GLY A 117 3.09 -13.26 -9.93
C GLY A 117 4.59 -13.49 -10.08
N ILE A 118 5.39 -13.00 -9.14
CA ILE A 118 6.79 -13.45 -8.96
C ILE A 118 6.79 -14.35 -7.73
N VAL A 119 6.95 -15.65 -7.96
CA VAL A 119 6.93 -16.65 -6.90
C VAL A 119 8.36 -17.05 -6.57
N VAL A 120 8.66 -17.14 -5.27
CA VAL A 120 9.89 -17.71 -4.73
C VAL A 120 9.49 -19.04 -4.10
N ASP A 121 9.65 -20.11 -4.86
CA ASP A 121 9.31 -21.48 -4.49
C ASP A 121 10.49 -22.13 -3.77
N THR A 122 10.25 -22.71 -2.60
CA THR A 122 11.30 -23.40 -1.83
C THR A 122 11.17 -24.90 -1.84
N TYR A 123 10.09 -25.46 -2.38
CA TYR A 123 9.80 -26.89 -2.28
C TYR A 123 9.81 -27.57 -3.64
N ASP A 124 10.60 -28.64 -3.74
CA ASP A 124 10.81 -29.40 -4.98
C ASP A 124 9.64 -30.37 -5.23
N ASN A 125 8.57 -29.86 -5.85
CA ASN A 125 7.36 -30.63 -6.11
C ASN A 125 7.56 -31.65 -7.25
N ASP A 126 8.31 -31.26 -8.29
CA ASP A 126 8.62 -32.10 -9.46
C ASP A 126 9.84 -33.03 -9.26
N GLY A 127 10.65 -32.79 -8.22
CA GLY A 127 11.86 -33.55 -7.94
C GLY A 127 13.02 -33.23 -8.88
N ALA A 128 13.00 -32.08 -9.58
CA ALA A 128 14.03 -31.67 -10.52
C ALA A 128 15.33 -31.20 -9.84
N GLY A 129 15.29 -30.89 -8.54
CA GLY A 129 16.47 -30.52 -7.76
C GLY A 129 17.01 -29.11 -8.06
N VAL A 130 16.15 -28.22 -8.56
CA VAL A 130 16.50 -26.83 -8.95
C VAL A 130 16.05 -25.77 -7.95
N HIS A 131 15.45 -26.19 -6.83
CA HIS A 131 14.89 -25.34 -5.78
C HIS A 131 15.94 -24.85 -4.76
N PRO A 132 15.72 -23.69 -4.12
CA PRO A 132 14.62 -22.75 -4.35
C PRO A 132 14.68 -22.05 -5.71
N TYR A 133 13.52 -21.81 -6.30
CA TYR A 133 13.38 -21.28 -7.64
C TYR A 133 12.51 -20.03 -7.66
N VAL A 134 12.93 -19.01 -8.39
CA VAL A 134 12.14 -17.80 -8.62
C VAL A 134 11.51 -17.91 -10.01
N MET A 135 10.18 -17.90 -10.08
CA MET A 135 9.42 -17.99 -11.33
C MET A 135 8.53 -16.75 -11.55
N LEU A 136 8.42 -16.33 -12.81
CA LEU A 136 7.46 -15.34 -13.28
C LEU A 136 6.24 -16.05 -13.87
N LEU A 137 5.09 -15.83 -13.27
CA LEU A 137 3.79 -16.29 -13.75
C LEU A 137 3.02 -15.13 -14.39
N GLN A 138 2.39 -15.35 -15.54
CA GLN A 138 1.42 -14.43 -16.13
C GLN A 138 0.12 -15.18 -16.42
N ASN A 139 -1.01 -14.61 -15.98
CA ASN A 139 -2.33 -15.18 -16.19
C ASN A 139 -3.34 -14.10 -16.61
N ASP A 140 -4.29 -14.49 -17.45
CA ASP A 140 -5.41 -13.66 -17.90
C ASP A 140 -6.71 -13.99 -17.14
N GLY A 141 -6.63 -14.85 -16.13
CA GLY A 141 -7.74 -15.31 -15.32
C GLY A 141 -8.38 -16.62 -15.82
N THR A 142 -7.83 -17.24 -16.87
CA THR A 142 -8.41 -18.46 -17.46
C THR A 142 -7.66 -19.75 -17.12
N LYS A 143 -6.37 -19.64 -16.79
CA LYS A 143 -5.49 -20.79 -16.56
C LYS A 143 -5.33 -21.10 -15.08
N LYS A 144 -5.00 -22.36 -14.78
CA LYS A 144 -4.68 -22.86 -13.43
C LYS A 144 -3.22 -23.34 -13.41
N PHE A 145 -2.50 -22.99 -12.35
CA PHE A 145 -1.12 -23.44 -12.14
C PHE A 145 -1.08 -24.91 -11.75
N ASN A 146 -0.13 -25.66 -12.35
CA ASN A 146 0.15 -27.05 -12.01
C ASN A 146 1.54 -27.15 -11.35
N PRO A 147 1.61 -27.41 -10.02
CA PRO A 147 2.89 -27.55 -9.33
C PRO A 147 3.67 -28.81 -9.71
N GLU A 148 3.07 -29.77 -10.43
CA GLU A 148 3.79 -30.96 -10.93
C GLU A 148 4.55 -30.70 -12.24
N HIS A 149 4.29 -29.57 -12.93
CA HIS A 149 4.89 -29.22 -14.21
C HIS A 149 5.55 -27.82 -14.19
N GLU A 150 6.27 -27.54 -13.12
CA GLU A 150 7.07 -26.33 -12.96
C GLU A 150 8.39 -26.37 -13.76
N HIS A 151 9.08 -25.23 -13.87
CA HIS A 151 10.41 -25.07 -14.49
C HIS A 151 10.48 -25.38 -15.99
N GLY A 152 9.35 -25.62 -16.64
CA GLY A 152 9.30 -26.07 -18.03
C GLY A 152 10.02 -27.41 -18.27
N VAL A 153 10.06 -28.29 -17.26
CA VAL A 153 10.68 -29.63 -17.38
C VAL A 153 9.74 -30.63 -18.06
N HIS A 154 8.42 -30.42 -17.99
CA HIS A 154 7.39 -31.28 -18.56
C HIS A 154 6.54 -30.58 -19.64
N LYS A 155 7.20 -29.93 -20.61
CA LYS A 155 6.58 -29.08 -21.66
C LYS A 155 5.64 -29.78 -22.64
N GLU A 156 5.55 -31.10 -22.64
CA GLU A 156 4.84 -31.83 -23.71
C GLU A 156 3.32 -31.92 -23.49
N HIS A 157 2.80 -31.49 -22.32
CA HIS A 157 1.38 -31.73 -21.98
C HIS A 157 0.57 -30.54 -21.43
N ASP A 158 1.16 -29.36 -21.21
CA ASP A 158 0.42 -28.24 -20.62
C ASP A 158 -0.22 -27.33 -21.69
N GLU A 159 -1.55 -27.39 -21.75
CA GLU A 159 -2.38 -26.40 -22.44
C GLU A 159 -2.27 -25.04 -21.73
N GLY A 160 -1.25 -24.28 -22.10
CA GLY A 160 -1.11 -22.86 -21.77
C GLY A 160 -0.08 -22.58 -20.69
N GLU A 161 1.15 -22.29 -21.13
CA GLU A 161 2.26 -21.85 -20.27
C GLU A 161 1.82 -20.64 -19.41
N LEU A 162 1.85 -20.81 -18.08
CA LEU A 162 1.71 -19.73 -17.10
C LEU A 162 3.07 -19.14 -16.74
N GLU A 163 4.10 -19.99 -16.65
CA GLU A 163 5.47 -19.60 -16.39
C GLU A 163 6.12 -19.00 -17.65
N LEU A 164 6.67 -17.80 -17.53
CA LEU A 164 7.40 -17.12 -18.62
C LEU A 164 8.92 -17.20 -18.47
N GLY A 165 9.40 -17.65 -17.32
CA GLY A 165 10.82 -17.85 -17.03
C GLY A 165 11.14 -17.74 -15.54
N GLY A 166 12.35 -18.14 -15.19
CA GLY A 166 12.81 -18.14 -13.81
C GLY A 166 14.31 -18.41 -13.64
N CYS A 167 14.74 -18.48 -12.39
CA CYS A 167 16.11 -18.83 -12.02
C CYS A 167 16.19 -19.48 -10.63
N THR A 168 17.20 -20.33 -10.42
CA THR A 168 17.51 -20.86 -9.07
C THR A 168 18.12 -19.76 -8.21
N LEU A 169 17.64 -19.63 -6.97
CA LEU A 169 18.09 -18.62 -6.01
C LEU A 169 18.07 -19.17 -4.58
N HIS A 170 19.24 -19.40 -3.99
CA HIS A 170 19.34 -19.94 -2.62
C HIS A 170 19.04 -18.88 -1.56
N VAL A 171 17.76 -18.68 -1.24
CA VAL A 171 17.26 -17.62 -0.33
C VAL A 171 16.94 -18.08 1.10
N ARG A 172 16.89 -19.40 1.33
CA ARG A 172 16.41 -19.97 2.58
C ARG A 172 17.49 -19.93 3.66
N ASN A 173 17.12 -19.51 4.86
CA ASN A 173 17.99 -19.46 6.06
C ASN A 173 19.25 -18.57 5.91
N LEU A 174 19.24 -17.57 5.03
CA LEU A 174 20.29 -16.56 4.96
C LEU A 174 20.31 -15.65 6.20
N GLU A 175 21.48 -15.12 6.56
CA GLU A 175 21.65 -14.28 7.75
C GLU A 175 20.91 -12.94 7.60
N THR A 176 20.93 -12.39 6.39
CA THR A 176 20.32 -11.09 6.06
C THR A 176 19.13 -11.25 5.10
N PRO A 177 18.16 -10.30 5.11
CA PRO A 177 17.06 -10.32 4.14
C PRO A 177 17.55 -10.29 2.70
N SER A 178 17.04 -11.23 1.88
CA SER A 178 17.20 -11.19 0.43
C SER A 178 16.36 -10.07 -0.16
N THR A 179 16.80 -9.47 -1.27
CA THR A 179 16.07 -8.39 -1.93
C THR A 179 15.82 -8.71 -3.40
N LEU A 180 14.57 -8.63 -3.83
CA LEU A 180 14.19 -8.67 -5.25
C LEU A 180 13.88 -7.25 -5.74
N ARG A 181 14.42 -6.90 -6.90
CA ARG A 181 14.07 -5.71 -7.67
C ARG A 181 13.37 -6.14 -8.96
N ILE A 182 12.14 -5.68 -9.13
CA ILE A 182 11.31 -5.97 -10.29
C ILE A 182 11.06 -4.66 -11.02
N THR A 183 11.45 -4.61 -12.29
CA THR A 183 11.31 -3.42 -13.13
C THR A 183 10.42 -3.75 -14.31
N TYR A 184 9.26 -3.09 -14.39
CA TYR A 184 8.41 -3.09 -15.57
C TYR A 184 8.56 -1.77 -16.32
N PHE A 185 9.16 -1.84 -17.51
CA PHE A 185 9.44 -0.67 -18.33
C PHE A 185 9.26 -1.01 -19.80
N ASN A 186 8.42 -0.26 -20.50
CA ASN A 186 8.20 -0.40 -21.95
C ASN A 186 7.92 -1.85 -22.38
N HIS A 187 6.93 -2.49 -21.76
CA HIS A 187 6.52 -3.88 -22.03
C HIS A 187 7.61 -4.95 -21.79
N ARG A 188 8.64 -4.60 -21.01
CA ARG A 188 9.68 -5.52 -20.57
C ARG A 188 9.66 -5.61 -19.05
N LEU A 189 9.76 -6.83 -18.53
CA LEU A 189 9.87 -7.10 -17.10
C LEU A 189 11.21 -7.76 -16.81
N THR A 190 11.96 -7.14 -15.90
CA THR A 190 13.24 -7.65 -15.42
C THR A 190 13.13 -7.91 -13.93
N VAL A 191 13.64 -9.06 -13.48
CA VAL A 191 13.79 -9.41 -12.06
C VAL A 191 15.27 -9.57 -11.75
N GLU A 192 15.74 -8.86 -10.74
CA GLU A 192 17.10 -8.93 -10.22
C GLU A 192 17.07 -9.26 -8.73
N ALA A 193 18.01 -10.10 -8.29
CA ALA A 193 18.12 -10.54 -6.90
C ALA A 193 19.45 -10.06 -6.28
N SER A 194 19.38 -9.57 -5.06
CA SER A 194 20.53 -9.29 -4.20
C SER A 194 20.40 -10.15 -2.95
N LEU A 195 21.44 -10.96 -2.67
CA LEU A 195 21.53 -11.80 -1.48
C LEU A 195 22.50 -11.13 -0.48
N GLU A 196 23.36 -11.92 0.18
CA GLU A 196 24.27 -11.44 1.22
C GLU A 196 25.41 -10.55 0.71
N ASP A 197 25.77 -10.66 -0.58
CA ASP A 197 26.83 -9.87 -1.21
C ASP A 197 26.43 -8.42 -1.53
N GLY A 198 25.14 -8.11 -1.42
CA GLY A 198 24.56 -6.80 -1.76
C GLY A 198 24.56 -6.47 -3.26
N ALA A 199 24.99 -7.41 -4.13
CA ALA A 199 25.09 -7.19 -5.56
C ALA A 199 23.84 -7.74 -6.26
N PHE A 200 23.23 -6.91 -7.11
CA PHE A 200 22.09 -7.34 -7.91
C PHE A 200 22.55 -8.19 -9.09
N THR A 201 22.06 -9.43 -9.14
CA THR A 201 22.23 -10.36 -10.25
C THR A 201 20.90 -10.55 -10.98
N ARG A 202 20.93 -10.54 -12.31
CA ARG A 202 19.72 -10.73 -13.13
C ARG A 202 19.22 -12.17 -13.04
N CYS A 203 17.93 -12.32 -12.79
CA CYS A 203 17.21 -13.59 -12.70
C CYS A 203 16.31 -13.81 -13.92
N ILE A 204 15.38 -12.87 -14.16
CA ILE A 204 14.37 -12.98 -15.23
C ILE A 204 14.45 -11.73 -16.12
N ASP A 205 14.26 -11.91 -17.42
CA ASP A 205 14.26 -10.82 -18.41
C ASP A 205 13.34 -11.20 -19.58
N VAL A 206 12.10 -10.73 -19.52
CA VAL A 206 11.05 -11.09 -20.48
C VAL A 206 10.50 -9.83 -21.13
N ASN A 207 10.36 -9.88 -22.45
CA ASN A 207 9.75 -8.82 -23.25
C ASN A 207 8.31 -9.21 -23.64
N LYS A 208 7.54 -8.22 -24.13
CA LYS A 208 6.16 -8.39 -24.62
C LYS A 208 5.18 -8.79 -23.53
N ILE A 209 5.41 -8.32 -22.30
CA ILE A 209 4.42 -8.41 -21.23
C ILE A 209 3.55 -7.16 -21.30
N ASP A 210 2.23 -7.36 -21.34
CA ASP A 210 1.26 -6.27 -21.29
C ASP A 210 0.61 -6.19 -19.90
N LEU A 211 1.11 -5.26 -19.08
CA LEU A 211 0.53 -4.93 -17.78
C LEU A 211 -0.17 -3.59 -17.87
N GLN A 212 -1.45 -3.59 -17.52
CA GLN A 212 -2.27 -2.39 -17.48
C GLN A 212 -2.09 -1.66 -16.15
N PRO A 213 -2.04 -0.31 -16.14
CA PRO A 213 -2.18 0.46 -14.91
C PRO A 213 -3.52 0.18 -14.22
N GLY A 214 -3.58 0.43 -12.92
CA GLY A 214 -4.78 0.25 -12.10
C GLY A 214 -4.86 -1.08 -11.35
N HIS A 215 -3.86 -1.95 -11.50
CA HIS A 215 -3.74 -3.19 -10.73
C HIS A 215 -3.18 -2.95 -9.32
N TYR A 216 -3.28 -3.96 -8.47
CA TYR A 216 -2.93 -3.92 -7.05
C TYR A 216 -1.66 -4.70 -6.78
N PHE A 217 -0.82 -4.16 -5.88
CA PHE A 217 0.33 -4.89 -5.34
C PHE A 217 -0.10 -5.80 -4.20
N GLY A 218 0.43 -7.01 -4.17
CA GLY A 218 0.15 -7.99 -3.12
C GLY A 218 1.34 -8.86 -2.79
N PHE A 219 1.29 -9.47 -1.61
CA PHE A 219 2.17 -10.54 -1.19
C PHE A 219 1.34 -11.67 -0.61
N THR A 220 1.71 -12.91 -0.90
CA THR A 220 1.12 -14.09 -0.27
C THR A 220 2.20 -15.08 0.12
N ALA A 221 1.90 -15.93 1.09
CA ALA A 221 2.71 -17.12 1.37
C ALA A 221 1.80 -18.25 1.85
N ALA A 222 2.25 -19.48 1.63
CA ALA A 222 1.58 -20.67 2.12
C ALA A 222 2.59 -21.71 2.65
N THR A 223 2.09 -22.57 3.53
CA THR A 223 2.81 -23.76 4.01
C THR A 223 1.92 -24.98 3.88
N GLY A 224 2.48 -26.09 3.43
CA GLY A 224 1.84 -27.40 3.37
C GLY A 224 2.18 -28.28 4.58
N GLN A 225 2.67 -29.49 4.30
CA GLN A 225 3.17 -30.43 5.31
C GLN A 225 4.53 -30.03 5.86
N LEU A 226 5.35 -29.39 5.04
CA LEU A 226 6.55 -28.67 5.45
C LEU A 226 6.19 -27.20 5.63
N ALA A 227 7.03 -26.47 6.34
CA ALA A 227 6.78 -25.08 6.65
C ALA A 227 8.08 -24.29 6.79
N ASP A 228 7.97 -22.99 6.53
CA ASP A 228 8.94 -21.97 6.86
C ASP A 228 8.19 -20.70 7.31
N ASN A 229 8.89 -19.82 8.01
CA ASN A 229 8.47 -18.43 8.17
C ASN A 229 8.71 -17.67 6.87
N HIS A 230 7.74 -16.86 6.47
CA HIS A 230 7.78 -16.03 5.27
C HIS A 230 7.56 -14.58 5.67
N ASP A 231 8.65 -13.81 5.76
CA ASP A 231 8.65 -12.45 6.32
C ASP A 231 8.95 -11.41 5.23
N VAL A 232 8.15 -10.35 5.15
CA VAL A 232 8.40 -9.16 4.31
C VAL A 232 8.91 -8.02 5.20
N HIS A 233 10.15 -7.60 4.96
CA HIS A 233 10.86 -6.59 5.75
C HIS A 233 10.77 -5.17 5.18
N ARG A 234 10.58 -5.06 3.87
CA ARG A 234 10.50 -3.76 3.18
C ARG A 234 9.85 -3.94 1.82
N PHE A 235 9.08 -2.96 1.39
CA PHE A 235 8.59 -2.85 0.02
C PHE A 235 8.61 -1.39 -0.40
N VAL A 236 9.21 -1.09 -1.55
CA VAL A 236 9.27 0.28 -2.08
C VAL A 236 8.88 0.25 -3.53
N VAL A 237 7.95 1.12 -3.89
CA VAL A 237 7.51 1.33 -5.27
C VAL A 237 8.08 2.64 -5.78
N ARG A 238 8.45 2.71 -7.06
CA ARG A 238 8.90 3.90 -7.78
C ARG A 238 8.24 3.93 -9.15
N GLY A 239 7.67 5.06 -9.52
CA GLY A 239 7.30 5.31 -10.92
C GLY A 239 8.56 5.58 -11.75
N LEU A 240 8.57 5.18 -13.02
CA LEU A 240 9.66 5.44 -13.95
C LEU A 240 9.24 6.45 -15.02
N ASP A 241 10.12 7.39 -15.34
CA ASP A 241 9.90 8.37 -16.40
C ASP A 241 10.07 7.71 -17.79
N PRO A 242 9.75 8.40 -18.91
CA PRO A 242 9.94 7.84 -20.24
C PRO A 242 11.39 7.47 -20.60
N GLN A 243 12.38 7.91 -19.82
CA GLN A 243 13.80 7.59 -19.98
C GLN A 243 14.22 6.39 -19.09
N GLY A 244 13.28 5.80 -18.35
CA GLY A 244 13.54 4.70 -17.42
C GLY A 244 14.23 5.14 -16.14
N LYS A 245 14.29 6.44 -15.86
CA LYS A 245 14.82 6.96 -14.60
C LYS A 245 13.73 6.94 -13.53
N PRO A 246 14.08 6.68 -12.26
CA PRO A 246 13.16 6.92 -11.16
C PRO A 246 12.56 8.32 -11.30
N GLN A 247 11.23 8.41 -11.32
CA GLN A 247 10.57 9.69 -11.19
C GLN A 247 10.90 10.22 -9.80
N ASP A 248 11.90 11.08 -9.73
CA ASP A 248 12.15 11.90 -8.55
C ASP A 248 10.97 12.85 -8.41
N LEU A 249 9.95 12.38 -7.70
CA LEU A 249 8.97 13.29 -7.15
C LEU A 249 9.73 14.22 -6.20
N PRO A 250 9.50 15.53 -6.25
CA PRO A 250 10.26 16.44 -5.40
C PRO A 250 9.99 16.06 -3.95
N VAL A 251 10.96 15.41 -3.33
CA VAL A 251 10.99 15.21 -1.89
C VAL A 251 10.87 16.61 -1.32
N CYS A 252 9.83 16.86 -0.51
CA CYS A 252 9.72 18.12 0.21
C CYS A 252 10.99 18.25 1.03
N GLY A 253 11.97 19.01 0.53
CA GLY A 253 13.24 19.18 1.20
C GLY A 253 12.96 19.68 2.61
N GLU A 254 13.57 19.01 3.59
CA GLU A 254 13.47 19.28 5.03
C GLU A 254 13.79 20.74 5.40
N GLY A 255 14.31 21.55 4.46
CA GLY A 255 14.57 22.98 4.63
C GLY A 255 13.44 23.94 4.23
N SER A 256 12.36 23.51 3.56
CA SER A 256 11.32 24.43 3.08
C SER A 256 10.38 24.89 4.21
N ASN A 257 9.94 26.16 4.16
CA ASN A 257 8.96 26.71 5.12
C ASN A 257 7.63 25.93 5.12
N VAL A 258 7.31 25.25 4.01
CA VAL A 258 6.12 24.41 3.85
C VAL A 258 6.30 23.05 4.55
N GLY A 259 7.49 22.44 4.47
CA GLY A 259 7.82 21.22 5.21
C GLY A 259 7.73 21.42 6.73
N ARG A 260 8.25 22.55 7.23
CA ARG A 260 8.12 22.94 8.65
C ARG A 260 6.67 23.18 9.08
N ALA A 261 5.87 23.83 8.24
CA ALA A 261 4.45 24.05 8.53
C ALA A 261 3.66 22.72 8.54
N LEU A 262 3.99 21.79 7.65
CA LEU A 262 3.34 20.49 7.58
C LEU A 262 3.71 19.57 8.74
N SER A 263 4.99 19.52 9.13
CA SER A 263 5.42 18.79 10.33
C SER A 263 4.77 19.33 11.59
N GLN A 264 4.56 20.65 11.65
CA GLN A 264 3.90 21.31 12.78
C GLN A 264 2.41 20.95 12.84
N VAL A 265 1.69 20.97 11.72
CA VAL A 265 0.28 20.56 11.67
C VAL A 265 0.11 19.07 11.98
N GLN A 266 1.03 18.21 11.52
CA GLN A 266 1.02 16.77 11.84
C GLN A 266 1.29 16.52 13.33
N HIS A 267 2.23 17.27 13.92
CA HIS A 267 2.52 17.20 15.35
C HIS A 267 1.32 17.65 16.20
N GLU A 268 0.68 18.77 15.85
CA GLU A 268 -0.51 19.29 16.54
C GLU A 268 -1.70 18.32 16.45
N LEU A 269 -1.88 17.63 15.32
CA LEU A 269 -2.91 16.62 15.13
C LEU A 269 -2.64 15.36 15.95
N ALA A 270 -1.38 14.91 16.01
CA ALA A 270 -0.97 13.75 16.81
C ALA A 270 -1.12 14.03 18.32
N GLU A 271 -0.76 15.24 18.76
CA GLU A 271 -0.90 15.67 20.15
C GLU A 271 -2.38 15.78 20.56
N SER A 272 -3.20 16.41 19.71
CA SER A 272 -4.66 16.50 19.93
C SER A 272 -5.30 15.11 20.02
N LYS A 273 -4.87 14.15 19.17
CA LYS A 273 -5.35 12.77 19.20
C LYS A 273 -4.97 12.05 20.50
N LYS A 274 -3.73 12.26 20.98
CA LYS A 274 -3.22 11.67 22.23
C LYS A 274 -3.94 12.24 23.46
N GLN A 275 -4.22 13.55 23.47
CA GLN A 275 -5.03 14.18 24.51
C GLN A 275 -6.46 13.62 24.53
N LEU A 276 -7.07 13.44 23.35
CA LEU A 276 -8.40 12.85 23.21
C LEU A 276 -8.45 11.41 23.73
N GLN A 277 -7.44 10.59 23.40
CA GLN A 277 -7.33 9.22 23.92
C GLN A 277 -7.11 9.18 25.44
N THR A 278 -6.27 10.07 25.97
CA THR A 278 -6.03 10.14 27.43
C THR A 278 -7.28 10.56 28.20
N LEU A 279 -8.09 11.46 27.63
CA LEU A 279 -9.39 11.83 28.20
C LEU A 279 -10.39 10.67 28.13
N LEU A 280 -10.39 9.93 27.02
CA LEU A 280 -11.24 8.75 26.85
C LEU A 280 -10.88 7.64 27.86
N ASP A 281 -9.59 7.42 28.10
CA ASP A 281 -9.10 6.41 29.05
C ASP A 281 -9.41 6.79 30.50
N LYS A 282 -9.30 8.08 30.85
CA LYS A 282 -9.69 8.60 32.18
C LYS A 282 -11.20 8.51 32.42
N LEU A 283 -12.01 8.65 31.37
CA LEU A 283 -13.46 8.46 31.44
C LEU A 283 -13.83 6.97 31.53
N SER A 284 -13.08 6.07 30.88
CA SER A 284 -13.35 4.62 30.92
C SER A 284 -12.89 3.94 32.22
N SER A 285 -11.86 4.49 32.89
CA SER A 285 -11.21 3.86 34.05
C SER A 285 -11.85 4.17 35.39
N GLY A 286 -12.85 5.07 35.47
CA GLY A 286 -13.63 5.31 36.69
C GLY A 286 -12.79 5.58 37.94
N ALA A 287 -11.67 6.29 37.82
CA ALA A 287 -10.75 6.52 38.94
C ALA A 287 -11.42 7.37 40.04
N PRO A 288 -11.24 7.03 41.34
CA PRO A 288 -11.90 7.75 42.43
C PRO A 288 -11.30 9.14 42.62
N ILE A 289 -12.16 10.14 42.79
CA ILE A 289 -11.77 11.46 43.31
C ILE A 289 -11.51 11.28 44.82
N GLU A 290 -10.28 11.53 45.26
CA GLU A 290 -9.95 11.56 46.69
C GLU A 290 -10.84 12.58 47.41
N GLY A 291 -11.60 12.10 48.40
CA GLY A 291 -12.39 12.94 49.30
C GLY A 291 -13.91 12.75 49.23
N ARG A 292 -14.43 11.52 49.29
CA ARG A 292 -15.80 11.30 49.80
C ARG A 292 -15.99 9.92 50.40
N GLN A 293 -16.26 9.86 51.70
CA GLN A 293 -16.77 8.68 52.38
C GLN A 293 -18.27 8.50 52.13
N SER A 294 -18.67 7.23 52.16
CA SER A 294 -20.01 6.65 52.36
C SER A 294 -21.06 6.69 51.24
N GLU A 295 -21.35 5.46 50.80
CA GLU A 295 -22.66 4.79 50.88
C GLU A 295 -23.78 5.11 49.88
N THR A 296 -24.15 4.03 49.17
CA THR A 296 -25.48 3.64 48.70
C THR A 296 -26.09 4.36 47.49
N GLY A 297 -26.60 3.53 46.57
CA GLY A 297 -27.67 3.88 45.65
C GLY A 297 -27.22 4.36 44.28
N ALA A 298 -27.58 3.60 43.25
CA ALA A 298 -27.60 4.06 41.87
C ALA A 298 -28.52 5.28 41.75
N VAL A 299 -27.95 6.48 41.87
CA VAL A 299 -28.56 7.72 41.43
C VAL A 299 -27.58 8.31 40.43
N ALA A 300 -27.99 8.35 39.17
CA ALA A 300 -27.24 9.03 38.12
C ALA A 300 -26.99 10.47 38.57
N ASP A 301 -25.72 10.81 38.85
CA ASP A 301 -25.32 12.15 39.28
C ASP A 301 -25.73 13.16 38.20
N PRO A 302 -26.74 14.00 38.45
CA PRO A 302 -27.25 14.95 37.45
C PRO A 302 -26.15 15.91 37.00
N GLN A 303 -25.19 16.21 37.88
CA GLN A 303 -24.08 17.13 37.63
C GLN A 303 -23.07 16.55 36.63
N LEU A 304 -22.80 15.24 36.72
CA LEU A 304 -21.91 14.54 35.80
C LEU A 304 -22.53 14.44 34.40
N GLN A 305 -23.85 14.23 34.33
CA GLN A 305 -24.57 14.23 33.06
C GLN A 305 -24.60 15.61 32.39
N THR A 306 -24.75 16.70 33.15
CA THR A 306 -24.65 18.06 32.60
C THR A 306 -23.25 18.37 32.08
N ASN A 307 -22.20 17.97 32.81
CA ASN A 307 -20.82 18.20 32.39
C ASN A 307 -20.47 17.40 31.11
N VAL A 308 -20.93 16.15 31.01
CA VAL A 308 -20.77 15.33 29.79
C VAL A 308 -21.56 15.93 28.61
N ALA A 309 -22.77 16.43 28.86
CA ALA A 309 -23.57 17.09 27.83
C ALA A 309 -22.91 18.38 27.32
N ASP A 310 -22.31 19.18 28.20
CA ASP A 310 -21.61 20.41 27.83
C ASP A 310 -20.28 20.14 27.11
N LEU A 311 -19.54 19.10 27.51
CA LEU A 311 -18.35 18.65 26.78
C LEU A 311 -18.72 18.18 25.37
N ARG A 312 -19.79 17.39 25.24
CA ARG A 312 -20.28 16.90 23.96
C ARG A 312 -20.65 18.06 23.04
N ARG A 313 -21.39 19.06 23.55
CA ARG A 313 -21.70 20.30 22.81
C ARG A 313 -20.45 21.06 22.38
N THR A 314 -19.42 21.09 23.21
CA THR A 314 -18.16 21.78 22.89
C THR A 314 -17.41 21.06 21.77
N VAL A 315 -17.35 19.74 21.80
CA VAL A 315 -16.78 18.92 20.72
C VAL A 315 -17.59 19.05 19.43
N GLU A 316 -18.92 19.00 19.52
CA GLU A 316 -19.81 19.19 18.36
C GLU A 316 -19.59 20.57 17.71
N ARG A 317 -19.47 21.63 18.52
CA ARG A 317 -19.19 22.99 18.04
C ARG A 317 -17.83 23.11 17.35
N SER A 318 -16.79 22.47 17.91
CA SER A 318 -15.46 22.45 17.29
C SER A 318 -15.44 21.69 15.97
N ASN A 319 -16.16 20.56 15.89
CA ASN A 319 -16.31 19.81 14.65
C ASN A 319 -17.09 20.60 13.59
N GLN A 320 -18.19 21.25 13.97
CA GLN A 320 -18.94 22.12 13.05
C GLN A 320 -18.13 23.33 12.58
N ALA A 321 -17.30 23.91 13.45
CA ALA A 321 -16.40 25.01 13.07
C ALA A 321 -15.32 24.55 12.07
N LEU A 322 -14.79 23.33 12.24
CA LEU A 322 -13.87 22.71 11.29
C LEU A 322 -14.55 22.42 9.95
N GLU A 323 -15.77 21.86 9.95
CA GLU A 323 -16.55 21.62 8.73
C GLU A 323 -16.88 22.92 7.98
N THR A 324 -17.19 23.99 8.72
CA THR A 324 -17.47 25.31 8.13
C THR A 324 -16.22 25.91 7.48
N ARG A 325 -15.05 25.75 8.12
CA ARG A 325 -13.76 26.16 7.53
C ARG A 325 -13.43 25.34 6.29
N LEU A 326 -13.72 24.04 6.30
CA LEU A 326 -13.56 23.17 5.14
C LEU A 326 -14.45 23.60 3.97
N HIS A 327 -15.72 23.93 4.23
CA HIS A 327 -16.66 24.45 3.22
C HIS A 327 -16.26 25.83 2.67
N ASP A 328 -15.65 26.68 3.49
CA ASP A 328 -15.13 27.98 3.03
C ASP A 328 -13.92 27.79 2.10
N ILE A 329 -13.05 26.82 2.41
CA ILE A 329 -11.95 26.42 1.53
C ILE A 329 -12.50 25.83 0.22
N GLU A 330 -13.50 24.95 0.27
CA GLU A 330 -14.17 24.40 -0.92
C GLU A 330 -14.75 25.51 -1.81
N ARG A 331 -15.48 26.48 -1.22
CA ARG A 331 -16.02 27.62 -1.98
C ARG A 331 -14.94 28.48 -2.62
N LYS A 332 -13.80 28.68 -1.95
CA LYS A 332 -12.65 29.43 -2.49
C LYS A 332 -11.96 28.68 -3.63
N VAL A 333 -11.89 27.35 -3.54
CA VAL A 333 -11.35 26.50 -4.62
C VAL A 333 -12.29 26.48 -5.83
N VAL A 334 -13.60 26.40 -5.60
CA VAL A 334 -14.61 26.44 -6.67
C VAL A 334 -14.67 27.82 -7.32
N SER A 335 -14.64 28.92 -6.57
CA SER A 335 -14.63 30.25 -7.17
C SER A 335 -13.35 30.50 -7.98
N ALA A 336 -12.19 30.05 -7.48
CA ALA A 336 -10.95 30.09 -8.24
C ALA A 336 -11.01 29.27 -9.55
N SER A 337 -11.78 28.18 -9.58
CA SER A 337 -11.98 27.38 -10.79
C SER A 337 -12.94 28.04 -11.78
N THR A 338 -13.98 28.76 -11.33
CA THR A 338 -14.84 29.56 -12.21
C THR A 338 -14.12 30.75 -12.82
N TYR A 339 -13.29 31.47 -12.04
CA TYR A 339 -12.43 32.55 -12.57
C TYR A 339 -11.42 32.03 -13.61
N ALA A 340 -10.86 30.83 -13.39
CA ALA A 340 -9.97 30.20 -14.37
C ALA A 340 -10.70 29.78 -15.65
N LYS A 341 -11.99 29.45 -15.56
CA LYS A 341 -12.85 29.08 -16.70
C LYS A 341 -13.24 30.30 -17.55
N GLU A 342 -13.64 31.40 -16.90
CA GLU A 342 -13.95 32.67 -17.58
C GLU A 342 -12.72 33.32 -18.23
N ALA A 343 -11.54 33.19 -17.61
CA ALA A 343 -10.27 33.62 -18.21
C ALA A 343 -9.87 32.76 -19.44
N GLY A 344 -10.38 31.53 -19.53
CA GLY A 344 -10.11 30.60 -20.64
C GLY A 344 -10.94 30.84 -21.88
N GLU A 345 -12.16 31.36 -21.74
CA GLU A 345 -13.02 31.71 -22.89
C GLU A 345 -12.56 32.99 -23.60
N ALA A 346 -11.72 33.81 -22.95
CA ALA A 346 -11.16 35.05 -23.51
C ALA A 346 -9.81 34.89 -24.22
N ALA A 347 -9.15 33.72 -24.16
CA ALA A 347 -7.78 33.55 -24.64
C ALA A 347 -7.63 32.42 -25.68
N GLY A 348 -7.06 32.77 -26.83
CA GLY A 348 -6.85 31.89 -27.98
C GLY A 348 -6.01 30.63 -27.74
N SER A 349 -5.97 29.79 -28.78
CA SER A 349 -5.71 28.35 -28.83
C SER A 349 -4.45 27.76 -28.16
N SER A 350 -3.51 28.55 -27.63
CA SER A 350 -2.35 28.02 -26.88
C SER A 350 -2.61 27.88 -25.37
N LEU A 351 -3.62 28.57 -24.83
CA LEU A 351 -4.03 28.50 -23.42
C LEU A 351 -5.04 27.38 -23.13
N LEU A 352 -5.78 26.93 -24.15
CA LEU A 352 -6.76 25.85 -24.04
C LEU A 352 -6.15 24.53 -23.57
N SER A 353 -4.94 24.16 -24.03
CA SER A 353 -4.27 22.91 -23.62
C SER A 353 -3.86 22.91 -22.14
N TRP A 354 -3.52 24.08 -21.58
CA TRP A 354 -3.16 24.20 -20.17
C TRP A 354 -4.39 24.23 -19.29
N ILE A 355 -5.44 24.91 -19.73
CA ILE A 355 -6.72 24.99 -19.02
C ILE A 355 -7.44 23.63 -19.04
N THR A 356 -7.41 22.88 -20.15
CA THR A 356 -7.95 21.51 -20.18
C THR A 356 -7.18 20.58 -19.25
N SER A 357 -5.86 20.73 -19.14
CA SER A 357 -5.04 19.91 -18.23
C SER A 357 -5.31 20.24 -16.75
N ILE A 358 -5.49 21.52 -16.42
CA ILE A 358 -5.87 21.95 -15.06
C ILE A 358 -7.29 21.50 -14.71
N VAL A 359 -8.24 21.62 -15.65
CA VAL A 359 -9.61 21.13 -15.47
C VAL A 359 -9.61 19.61 -15.30
N LEU A 360 -8.85 18.86 -16.09
CA LEU A 360 -8.73 17.40 -15.94
C LEU A 360 -8.19 17.01 -14.57
N LEU A 361 -7.13 17.70 -14.10
CA LEU A 361 -6.50 17.45 -12.81
C LEU A 361 -7.43 17.78 -11.63
N VAL A 362 -8.16 18.89 -11.71
CA VAL A 362 -9.16 19.27 -10.70
C VAL A 362 -10.34 18.29 -10.70
N THR A 363 -10.78 17.82 -11.87
CA THR A 363 -11.84 16.81 -11.96
C THR A 363 -11.38 15.44 -11.44
N CYS A 364 -10.15 15.01 -11.73
CA CYS A 364 -9.60 13.78 -11.17
C CYS A 364 -9.44 13.87 -9.65
N GLY A 365 -8.95 14.99 -9.13
CA GLY A 365 -8.86 15.24 -7.69
C GLY A 365 -10.23 15.22 -7.00
N ALA A 366 -11.25 15.82 -7.62
CA ALA A 366 -12.62 15.79 -7.13
C ALA A 366 -13.21 14.37 -7.16
N VAL A 367 -13.00 13.60 -8.23
CA VAL A 367 -13.48 12.21 -8.35
C VAL A 367 -12.84 11.30 -7.30
N LEU A 368 -11.53 11.40 -7.09
CA LEU A 368 -10.82 10.65 -6.06
C LEU A 368 -11.29 11.03 -4.65
N TYR A 369 -11.56 12.32 -4.40
CA TYR A 369 -12.12 12.81 -3.15
C TYR A 369 -13.54 12.28 -2.90
N PHE A 370 -14.42 12.28 -3.92
CA PHE A 370 -15.77 11.72 -3.80
C PHE A 370 -15.76 10.19 -3.61
N GLN A 371 -14.82 9.47 -4.24
CA GLN A 371 -14.62 8.04 -4.02
C GLN A 371 -14.11 7.73 -2.61
N TYR A 372 -13.18 8.53 -2.09
CA TYR A 372 -12.72 8.44 -0.71
C TYR A 372 -13.84 8.73 0.30
N LYS A 373 -14.67 9.76 0.07
CA LYS A 373 -15.84 10.08 0.89
C LYS A 373 -16.92 8.99 0.84
N ALA A 374 -17.16 8.39 -0.33
CA ALA A 374 -18.07 7.26 -0.48
C ALA A 374 -17.54 5.98 0.23
N HIS A 375 -16.23 5.81 0.32
CA HIS A 375 -15.60 4.73 1.07
C HIS A 375 -15.74 4.93 2.59
N LEU A 376 -15.55 6.17 3.08
CA LEU A 376 -15.77 6.53 4.49
C LEU A 376 -17.24 6.32 4.92
N HIS A 377 -18.21 6.68 4.07
CA HIS A 377 -19.64 6.45 4.36
C HIS A 377 -20.03 4.98 4.38
N ARG A 378 -19.36 4.09 3.64
CA ARG A 378 -19.61 2.63 3.72
C ARG A 378 -19.10 2.02 5.02
N LYS A 379 -18.03 2.55 5.61
CA LYS A 379 -17.51 2.10 6.91
C LYS A 379 -18.41 2.50 8.09
N GLN A 380 -19.21 3.55 7.96
CA GLN A 380 -20.19 3.96 8.98
C GLN A 380 -21.48 3.12 9.02
N LYS A 381 -21.72 2.22 8.05
CA LYS A 381 -22.89 1.32 8.06
C LYS A 381 -22.63 -0.05 8.72
N PHE A 382 -21.41 -0.28 9.22
CA PHE A 382 -20.98 -1.53 9.85
C PHE A 382 -20.55 -1.37 11.31
N PHE A 383 -20.93 -0.27 11.95
CA PHE A 383 -20.87 -0.09 13.40
C PHE A 383 -22.26 0.23 13.95
#